data_AF-A0ABC8SGJ6-F1
#
_entry.id   AF-A0ABC8SGJ6-F1
#
_cell.length_a   1.000
_cell.length_b   1.000
_cell.length_c   1.000
_cell.angle_alpha   90.00
_cell.angle_beta   90.00
_cell.angle_gamma   90.00
#
_symmetry.space_group_name_H-M   'P 1'
#
loop_
_entity.id
_entity.type
_entity.pdbx_description
1 polymer ?
#
loop_
_entity_poly.entity_id
_entity_poly.type
_entity_poly.pdbx_seq_one_letter_code
_entity_poly.pdbx_strand_id
1 'polypeptide(L)' 'PSHSLQAKQNIVTCKDTLCGSLHWPGNHPCETPDEQCDYEVQYADHGSSMGVLVKDSFPLRFINGSIVGPRLTF' A
#
# COMPACT_ATOMS: atom_id res chain seq x y z
N PRO A 1 -0.57 -19.44 -17.51
CA PRO A 1 -1.49 -18.28 -17.63
C PRO A 1 -0.96 -17.10 -16.79
N SER A 2 -0.29 -16.18 -17.46
CA SER A 2 0.42 -15.03 -16.91
C SER A 2 -0.54 -13.96 -16.38
N HIS A 3 -0.96 -14.07 -15.12
CA HIS A 3 -1.51 -12.95 -14.37
C HIS A 3 -0.37 -12.15 -13.73
N SER A 4 0.44 -11.50 -14.57
CA SER A 4 1.32 -10.41 -14.15
C SER A 4 0.66 -9.11 -14.61
N LEU A 5 -0.33 -8.64 -13.85
CA LEU A 5 -0.95 -7.35 -14.09
C LEU A 5 -0.30 -6.35 -13.13
N GLN A 6 0.70 -5.62 -13.62
CA GLN A 6 1.11 -4.30 -13.13
C GLN A 6 1.57 -4.12 -11.66
N ALA A 7 1.72 -5.16 -10.84
CA ALA A 7 2.09 -4.99 -9.44
C ALA A 7 3.42 -4.23 -9.23
N LYS A 8 4.44 -4.45 -10.07
CA LYS A 8 5.77 -3.87 -9.84
C LYS A 8 5.87 -2.35 -9.95
N GLN A 9 5.00 -1.69 -10.74
CA GLN A 9 5.11 -0.24 -10.98
C GLN A 9 4.36 0.61 -9.94
N ASN A 10 3.48 -0.01 -9.17
CA ASN A 10 2.63 0.67 -8.19
C ASN A 10 3.09 0.40 -6.74
N ILE A 11 4.18 -0.33 -6.52
CA ILE A 11 4.72 -0.58 -5.18
C ILE A 11 5.25 0.73 -4.59
N VAL A 12 4.85 1.00 -3.34
CA VAL A 12 5.44 2.07 -2.55
C VAL A 12 6.77 1.58 -2.01
N THR A 13 7.84 2.33 -2.27
CA THR A 13 9.17 2.00 -1.73
C THR A 13 9.31 2.48 -0.30
N CYS A 14 10.19 1.86 0.49
CA CYS A 14 10.44 2.26 1.87
C CYS A 14 10.72 3.76 2.06
N LYS A 15 11.51 4.38 1.17
CA LYS A 15 11.84 5.82 1.27
C LYS A 15 10.63 6.77 1.10
N ASP A 16 9.47 6.26 0.70
CA ASP A 16 8.26 7.07 0.54
C ASP A 16 7.74 7.52 1.91
N THR A 17 7.34 8.80 2.01
CA THR A 17 6.78 9.38 3.23
C THR A 17 5.54 8.67 3.74
N LEU A 18 4.77 8.02 2.86
CA LEU A 18 3.60 7.22 3.25
C LEU A 18 4.02 5.96 4.00
N CYS A 19 5.12 5.32 3.59
CA CYS A 19 5.69 4.19 4.31
C CYS A 19 6.14 4.60 5.70
N GLY A 20 6.90 5.70 5.80
CA GLY A 20 7.31 6.24 7.10
C GLY A 20 6.14 6.60 8.02
N SER A 21 5.02 7.06 7.45
CA SER A 21 3.81 7.38 8.21
C SER A 21 3.09 6.12 8.72
N LEU A 22 3.10 5.04 7.94
CA LEU A 22 2.48 3.76 8.29
C LEU A 22 3.14 3.11 9.51
N HIS A 23 4.46 3.26 9.63
CA HIS A 23 5.24 2.67 10.73
C HIS A 23 5.44 3.58 11.94
N TRP A 24 4.91 4.81 11.93
CA TRP A 24 5.03 5.73 13.07
C TRP A 24 4.28 5.20 14.30
N PRO A 25 4.82 5.36 15.54
CA PRO A 25 6.06 6.04 15.93
C PRO A 25 7.31 5.15 15.87
N GLY A 26 7.18 3.91 15.37
CA GLY A 26 8.30 2.98 15.24
C GLY A 26 9.32 3.44 14.21
N ASN A 27 10.55 2.95 14.37
CA ASN A 27 11.51 2.93 13.27
C ASN A 27 11.21 1.67 12.44
N HIS A 28 10.91 1.82 11.15
CA HIS A 28 10.95 0.70 10.21
C HIS A 28 12.33 0.74 9.53
N PRO A 29 13.32 0.00 10.07
CA PRO A 29 14.62 -0.06 9.44
C PRO A 29 14.49 -0.87 8.16
N CYS A 30 14.70 -0.17 7.06
CA CYS A 30 14.78 -0.78 5.75
C CYS A 30 16.21 -1.18 5.43
N GLU A 31 16.40 -2.34 4.81
CA GLU A 31 17.74 -2.76 4.36
C GLU A 31 18.22 -1.87 3.21
N THR A 32 17.31 -1.50 2.31
CA THR A 32 17.59 -0.59 1.20
C THR A 32 16.46 0.42 0.96
N PRO A 33 16.75 1.64 0.46
CA PRO A 33 15.70 2.65 0.23
C PRO A 33 14.65 2.28 -0.82
N ASP A 34 14.99 1.35 -1.73
CA ASP A 34 14.16 0.94 -2.87
C ASP A 34 13.40 -0.37 -2.62
N GLU A 35 13.51 -0.95 -1.41
CA GLU A 35 12.70 -2.10 -1.03
C GLU A 35 11.22 -1.73 -0.96
N GLN A 36 10.36 -2.73 -1.09
CA GLN A 36 8.92 -2.57 -0.96
C GLN A 36 8.54 -2.18 0.47
N CYS A 37 7.53 -1.34 0.63
CA CYS A 37 6.99 -1.00 1.95
C CYS A 37 6.04 -2.11 2.41
N ASP A 38 6.51 -2.96 3.31
CA ASP A 38 5.73 -4.06 3.87
C ASP A 38 4.94 -3.61 5.10
N TYR A 39 3.76 -4.19 5.34
CA TYR A 39 2.96 -3.92 6.54
C TYR A 39 2.28 -5.15 7.08
N GLU A 40 2.10 -5.21 8.40
CA GLU A 40 1.37 -6.28 9.05
C GLU A 40 -0.03 -5.81 9.45
N VAL A 41 -1.04 -6.56 9.04
CA VAL A 41 -2.42 -6.37 9.51
C VAL A 41 -2.69 -7.39 10.61
N GLN A 42 -3.08 -6.90 11.78
CA GLN A 42 -3.64 -7.73 12.83
C GLN A 42 -5.16 -7.75 12.70
N TYR A 43 -5.71 -8.95 12.66
CA TYR A 43 -7.14 -9.18 12.59
C TYR A 43 -7.73 -9.35 13.99
N ALA A 44 -9.03 -9.13 14.12
CA ALA A 44 -9.74 -9.22 15.40
C ALA A 44 -9.75 -10.64 16.00
N ASP A 45 -9.43 -11.66 15.21
CA ASP A 45 -9.30 -13.06 15.63
C ASP A 45 -7.88 -13.41 16.13
N HIS A 46 -7.02 -12.40 16.32
CA HIS A 46 -5.61 -12.52 16.66
C HIS A 46 -4.73 -13.17 15.57
N GLY A 47 -5.27 -13.37 14.37
CA GLY A 47 -4.46 -13.68 13.19
C GLY A 47 -3.69 -12.45 12.71
N SER A 48 -2.61 -12.68 11.95
CA SER A 48 -1.94 -11.61 11.22
C SER A 48 -1.58 -12.01 9.80
N SER A 49 -1.34 -11.02 8.95
CA SER A 49 -0.86 -11.23 7.58
C SER A 49 0.02 -10.07 7.14
N MET A 50 1.04 -10.41 6.35
CA MET A 50 1.93 -9.44 5.72
C MET A 50 1.34 -8.97 4.38
N GLY A 51 1.38 -7.67 4.16
CA GLY A 51 0.99 -7.01 2.91
C GLY A 51 2.10 -6.12 2.38
N VAL A 52 1.92 -5.64 1.15
CA VAL A 52 2.81 -4.68 0.49
C VAL A 52 1.98 -3.45 0.13
N LEU A 53 2.45 -2.27 0.53
CA LEU A 53 1.75 -1.02 0.26
C LEU A 53 1.84 -0.67 -1.24
N VAL A 54 0.70 -0.44 -1.86
CA VAL A 54 0.61 -0.09 -3.29
C VAL A 54 -0.12 1.22 -3.50
N LYS A 55 0.22 1.93 -4.56
CA LYS A 55 -0.44 3.16 -5.01
C LYS A 55 -1.14 2.91 -6.32
N ASP A 56 -2.46 2.81 -6.29
CA ASP A 56 -3.27 2.47 -7.46
C ASP A 56 -4.31 3.54 -7.78
N SER A 57 -4.83 3.51 -9.01
CA SER A 57 -5.94 4.33 -9.45
C SER A 57 -7.11 3.46 -9.89
N PHE A 58 -8.24 3.62 -9.21
CA PHE A 58 -9.45 2.86 -9.49
C PHE A 58 -10.68 3.77 -9.52
N PRO A 59 -11.74 3.41 -10.28
CA PRO A 59 -12.98 4.19 -10.31
C PRO A 59 -13.67 4.18 -8.95
N LEU A 60 -13.81 5.35 -8.33
CA LEU A 60 -14.52 5.55 -7.08
C LEU A 60 -15.79 6.35 -7.33
N ARG A 61 -16.93 5.77 -6.96
CA ARG A 61 -18.23 6.45 -7.03
C ARG A 61 -18.48 7.24 -5.75
N PHE A 62 -18.68 8.54 -5.87
CA PHE A 62 -19.02 9.41 -4.75
C PHE A 62 -20.51 9.37 -4.44
N ILE A 63 -20.87 9.82 -3.24
CA ILE A 63 -22.26 9.88 -2.75
C ILE A 63 -23.18 10.76 -3.61
N ASN A 64 -22.60 11.71 -4.36
CA ASN A 64 -23.32 12.56 -5.31
C ASN A 64 -23.47 11.91 -6.70
N GLY A 65 -23.08 10.65 -6.85
CA GLY A 65 -23.18 9.88 -8.08
C GLY A 65 -22.03 10.04 -9.07
N SER A 66 -21.13 11.02 -8.86
CA SER A 66 -19.96 11.21 -9.73
C SER A 66 -18.98 10.04 -9.61
N ILE A 67 -18.23 9.76 -10.68
CA ILE A 67 -17.16 8.77 -10.70
C ILE A 67 -15.84 9.50 -10.91
N VAL A 68 -14.89 9.27 -10.03
CA VAL A 68 -13.53 9.81 -10.12
C VAL A 68 -12.51 8.66 -10.10
N GLY A 69 -11.34 8.87 -10.70
CA GLY A 69 -10.21 7.93 -10.61
C GLY A 69 -9.12 8.49 -9.71
N PRO A 70 -9.29 8.51 -8.37
CA PRO A 70 -8.26 9.00 -7.47
C PRO A 70 -7.04 8.07 -7.53
N ARG A 71 -5.87 8.60 -7.17
CA ARG A 71 -4.70 7.78 -6.84
C ARG A 71 -4.66 7.62 -5.33
N LEU A 72 -4.90 6.40 -4.86
CA LEU A 72 -4.95 6.06 -3.44
C LEU A 72 -3.88 5.03 -3.13
N THR A 73 -3.42 5.03 -1.88
CA THR A 73 -2.44 4.10 -1.36
C THR A 73 -3.11 3.19 -0.32
N PHE A 74 -2.94 1.88 -0.43
CA PHE A 74 -3.56 0.88 0.45
C PHE A 74 -2.72 -0.41 0.54
#